data_AF-A0AAV8VIN2-F1
#
_entry.id   AF-A0AAV8VIN2-F1
#
_cell.length_a   1.000
_cell.length_b   1.000
_cell.length_c   1.000
_cell.angle_alpha   90.00
_cell.angle_beta   90.00
_cell.angle_gamma   90.00
#
_symmetry.space_group_name_H-M   'P 1'
#
loop_
_entity.id
_entity.type
_entity.pdbx_description
1 polymer ?
#
loop_
_entity_poly.entity_id
_entity_poly.type
_entity_poly.pdbx_seq_one_letter_code
_entity_poly.pdbx_strand_id
1 'polypeptide(L)'
;MNVPEEILKEAASVASSLLPEKSSSGYEREYRDFKNWQQKNGVNGVTEDVLLAYMNQLSARFNPNSLWAKWSMLKSCLEIKESVQIRRFQKVIIAFLKRKNERYIPRKAKVLSKEQVERFLLDAPDDLWLLAKIVTIF
;
A
#
# COMPACT_ATOMS: atom_id res chain seq x y z
N MET A 1 10.65 23.49 23.80
CA MET A 1 9.38 24.24 23.59
C MET A 1 8.26 23.37 24.13
N ASN A 2 7.44 23.87 25.06
CA ASN A 2 6.29 23.12 25.56
C ASN A 2 5.05 23.56 24.77
N VAL A 3 4.50 22.64 23.97
CA VAL A 3 3.34 22.92 23.12
C VAL A 3 2.07 22.60 23.91
N PRO A 4 1.06 23.49 23.96
CA PRO A 4 -0.20 23.23 24.67
C PRO A 4 -0.92 21.96 24.17
N GLU A 5 -1.59 21.22 25.06
CA GLU A 5 -2.29 19.97 24.71
C GLU A 5 -3.39 20.14 23.66
N GLU A 6 -4.08 21.28 23.66
CA GLU A 6 -5.12 21.57 22.66
C GLU A 6 -4.53 21.63 21.24
N ILE A 7 -3.39 22.31 21.09
CA ILE A 7 -2.65 22.37 19.82
C ILE A 7 -2.18 20.98 19.40
N LEU A 8 -1.75 20.13 20.34
CA LEU A 8 -1.34 18.74 20.05
C LEU A 8 -2.52 17.88 19.58
N LYS A 9 -3.70 18.02 20.19
CA LYS A 9 -4.91 17.31 19.80
C LYS A 9 -5.41 17.76 18.42
N GLU A 10 -5.39 19.06 18.15
CA GLU A 10 -5.76 19.61 16.84
C GLU A 10 -4.80 19.12 15.75
N ALA A 11 -3.50 19.17 16.01
CA ALA A 11 -2.48 18.65 15.08
C ALA A 11 -2.65 17.14 14.83
N ALA A 12 -2.98 16.34 15.85
CA ALA A 12 -3.23 14.91 15.70
C ALA A 12 -4.51 14.62 14.89
N SER A 13 -5.56 15.42 15.08
CA SER A 13 -6.81 15.34 14.31
C SER A 13 -6.56 15.61 12.83
N VAL A 14 -5.84 16.69 12.52
CA VAL A 14 -5.43 17.03 11.14
C VAL A 14 -4.51 15.97 10.56
N ALA A 15 -3.52 15.49 11.30
CA ALA A 15 -2.62 14.44 10.84
C ALA A 15 -3.37 13.15 10.47
N SER A 16 -4.42 12.80 11.22
CA SER A 16 -5.24 11.62 10.96
C SER A 16 -6.06 11.74 9.66
N SER A 17 -6.46 12.95 9.26
CA SER A 17 -7.17 13.21 8.01
C SER A 17 -6.27 13.35 6.78
N LEU A 18 -4.93 13.39 6.96
CA LEU A 18 -3.97 13.42 5.85
C LEU A 18 -3.88 12.09 5.09
N LEU A 19 -4.28 10.97 5.71
CA LEU A 19 -4.37 9.69 5.04
C LEU A 19 -5.61 9.66 4.13
N PRO A 20 -5.51 9.06 2.93
CA PRO A 20 -6.64 9.02 2.00
C PRO A 20 -7.83 8.29 2.63
N GLU A 21 -8.95 9.00 2.77
CA GLU A 21 -10.11 8.57 3.56
C GLU A 21 -10.63 7.18 3.16
N LYS A 22 -10.78 6.93 1.84
CA LYS A 22 -11.27 5.66 1.28
C LYS A 22 -10.33 4.47 1.47
N SER A 23 -9.02 4.70 1.55
CA SER A 23 -8.00 3.64 1.62
C SER A 23 -7.21 3.64 2.93
N SER A 24 -7.60 4.48 3.88
CA SER A 24 -6.99 4.64 5.20
C SER A 24 -6.80 3.32 5.94
N SER A 25 -7.76 2.41 5.85
CA SER A 25 -7.70 1.06 6.43
C SER A 25 -6.51 0.24 5.90
N GLY A 26 -6.18 0.39 4.62
CA GLY A 26 -5.02 -0.25 4.00
C GLY A 26 -3.71 0.31 4.53
N TYR A 27 -3.61 1.63 4.66
CA TYR A 27 -2.43 2.32 5.21
C TYR A 27 -2.20 1.92 6.67
N GLU A 28 -3.25 1.93 7.49
CA GLU A 28 -3.16 1.55 8.91
C GLU A 28 -2.74 0.09 9.07
N ARG A 29 -3.23 -0.81 8.20
CA ARG A 29 -2.82 -2.21 8.20
C ARG A 29 -1.33 -2.37 7.91
N GLU A 30 -0.81 -1.71 6.87
CA GLU A 30 0.62 -1.79 6.55
C GLU A 30 1.51 -1.24 7.66
N TYR A 31 1.07 -0.15 8.30
CA TYR A 31 1.76 0.42 9.46
C TYR A 31 1.77 -0.55 10.65
N ARG A 32 0.62 -1.17 10.94
CA ARG A 32 0.49 -2.18 12.00
C ARG A 32 1.37 -3.40 11.73
N ASP A 33 1.41 -3.88 10.49
CA ASP A 33 2.24 -5.01 10.08
C ASP A 33 3.74 -4.70 10.33
N PHE A 34 4.17 -3.48 10.01
CA PHE A 34 5.53 -3.02 10.31
C PHE A 34 5.80 -2.94 11.82
N LYS A 35 4.87 -2.40 12.64
CA LYS A 35 5.04 -2.35 14.09
C LYS A 35 5.12 -3.74 14.73
N ASN A 36 4.29 -4.67 14.28
CA ASN A 36 4.34 -6.07 14.72
C ASN A 36 5.69 -6.71 14.35
N TRP A 37 6.21 -6.40 13.16
CA TRP A 37 7.52 -6.87 12.73
C TRP A 37 8.66 -6.27 13.57
N GLN A 38 8.61 -4.98 13.92
CA GLN A 38 9.58 -4.35 14.81
C GLN A 38 9.61 -5.03 16.18
N GLN A 39 8.44 -5.25 16.78
CA GLN A 39 8.30 -5.95 18.06
C GLN A 39 8.87 -7.36 18.00
N LYS A 40 8.55 -8.11 16.94
CA LYS A 40 9.04 -9.49 16.76
C LYS A 40 10.57 -9.58 16.66
N ASN A 41 11.22 -8.57 16.08
CA ASN A 41 12.68 -8.55 15.92
C ASN A 41 13.41 -7.78 17.04
N GLY A 42 12.69 -7.27 18.06
CA GLY A 42 13.28 -6.52 19.16
C GLY A 42 13.91 -5.19 18.74
N VAL A 43 13.46 -4.61 17.61
CA VAL A 43 14.03 -3.39 17.06
C VAL A 43 13.19 -2.19 17.47
N ASN A 44 13.81 -1.23 18.15
CA ASN A 44 13.18 0.05 18.48
C ASN A 44 13.74 1.14 17.56
N GLY A 45 12.84 1.80 16.81
CA GLY A 45 13.19 2.92 15.94
C GLY A 45 13.17 2.61 14.45
N VAL A 46 13.15 3.69 13.66
CA VAL A 46 13.01 3.64 12.19
C VAL A 46 14.31 4.16 11.57
N THR A 47 15.25 3.26 11.32
CA THR A 47 16.51 3.56 10.63
C THR A 47 16.52 2.98 9.21
N GLU A 48 17.50 3.37 8.41
CA GLU A 48 17.68 2.84 7.06
C GLU A 48 17.78 1.32 7.03
N ASP A 49 18.63 0.74 7.89
CA ASP A 49 18.89 -0.70 7.95
C ASP A 49 17.61 -1.48 8.29
N VAL A 50 16.82 -0.94 9.21
CA VAL A 50 15.56 -1.54 9.67
C VAL A 50 14.54 -1.55 8.54
N LEU A 51 14.41 -0.43 7.82
CA LEU A 51 13.52 -0.32 6.67
C LEU A 51 13.99 -1.23 5.52
N LEU A 52 15.29 -1.27 5.21
CA LEU A 52 15.82 -2.14 4.16
C LEU A 52 15.64 -3.62 4.49
N ALA A 53 15.88 -4.02 5.73
CA ALA A 53 15.66 -5.40 6.19
C ALA A 53 14.19 -5.80 6.05
N TYR A 54 13.27 -4.93 6.49
CA TYR A 54 11.83 -5.16 6.35
C TYR A 54 11.40 -5.26 4.88
N MET A 55 11.84 -4.31 4.06
CA MET A 55 11.54 -4.29 2.62
C MET A 55 12.11 -5.51 1.89
N ASN A 56 13.28 -6.01 2.30
CA ASN A 56 13.85 -7.22 1.75
C ASN A 56 13.00 -8.45 2.07
N GLN A 57 12.50 -8.58 3.30
CA GLN A 57 11.58 -9.66 3.68
C GLN A 57 10.25 -9.60 2.90
N LEU A 58 9.70 -8.39 2.71
CA LEU A 58 8.52 -8.22 1.88
C LEU A 58 8.77 -8.58 0.41
N SER A 59 9.97 -8.30 -0.11
CA SER A 59 10.32 -8.61 -1.50
C SER A 59 10.30 -10.11 -1.83
N ALA A 60 10.43 -10.98 -0.82
CA ALA A 60 10.30 -12.42 -0.97
C ALA A 60 8.85 -12.89 -1.10
N ARG A 61 7.88 -12.08 -0.64
CA ARG A 61 6.45 -12.42 -0.60
C ARG A 61 5.60 -11.71 -1.64
N PHE A 62 6.02 -10.52 -2.04
CA PHE A 62 5.24 -9.63 -2.90
C PHE A 62 5.97 -9.34 -4.21
N ASN A 63 5.20 -9.23 -5.29
CA ASN A 63 5.73 -8.73 -6.56
C ASN A 63 6.19 -7.26 -6.42
N PRO A 64 7.06 -6.77 -7.31
CA PRO A 64 7.60 -5.41 -7.22
C PRO A 64 6.54 -4.31 -7.16
N ASN A 65 5.45 -4.40 -7.95
CA ASN A 65 4.39 -3.39 -7.91
C ASN A 65 3.69 -3.34 -6.54
N SER A 66 3.37 -4.50 -5.97
CA SER A 66 2.81 -4.59 -4.62
C SER A 66 3.81 -4.09 -3.57
N LEU A 67 5.10 -4.37 -3.75
CA LEU A 67 6.16 -3.89 -2.87
C LEU A 67 6.29 -2.35 -2.89
N TRP A 68 6.20 -1.74 -4.07
CA TRP A 68 6.14 -0.28 -4.24
C TRP A 68 4.93 0.32 -3.53
N ALA A 69 3.74 -0.29 -3.66
CA ALA A 69 2.53 0.18 -2.99
C ALA A 69 2.67 0.10 -1.46
N LYS A 70 3.20 -1.02 -0.94
CA LYS A 70 3.48 -1.20 0.49
C LYS A 70 4.46 -0.18 1.03
N TRP A 71 5.56 0.07 0.31
CA TRP A 71 6.50 1.12 0.66
C TRP A 71 5.83 2.49 0.74
N SER A 72 5.07 2.86 -0.29
CA SER A 72 4.38 4.15 -0.33
C SER A 72 3.40 4.33 0.84
N MET A 73 2.63 3.28 1.17
CA MET A 73 1.72 3.29 2.31
C MET A 73 2.46 3.46 3.64
N LEU A 74 3.51 2.67 3.86
CA LEU A 74 4.32 2.73 5.07
C LEU A 74 5.01 4.10 5.21
N LYS A 75 5.58 4.62 4.12
CA LYS A 75 6.25 5.92 4.08
C LYS A 75 5.30 7.03 4.55
N SER A 76 4.10 7.10 3.98
CA SER A 76 3.10 8.10 4.38
C SER A 76 2.74 7.98 5.86
N CYS A 77 2.54 6.75 6.36
CA CYS A 77 2.21 6.55 7.78
C CYS A 77 3.35 6.99 8.71
N LEU A 78 4.59 6.67 8.37
CA LEU A 78 5.77 7.04 9.16
C LEU A 78 6.01 8.56 9.16
N GLU A 79 5.80 9.23 8.04
CA GLU A 79 5.89 10.69 7.94
C GLU A 79 4.79 11.38 8.75
N ILE A 80 3.55 10.86 8.73
CA ILE A 80 2.40 11.47 9.41
C ILE A 80 2.39 11.16 10.92
N LYS A 81 2.59 9.90 11.31
CA LYS A 81 2.39 9.45 12.71
C LYS A 81 3.62 9.61 13.59
N GLU A 82 4.81 9.40 13.03
CA GLU A 82 6.06 9.43 13.80
C GLU A 82 6.94 10.64 13.43
N SER A 83 6.51 11.48 12.49
CA SER A 83 7.27 12.63 11.98
C SER A 83 8.70 12.25 11.57
N VAL A 84 8.90 11.01 11.13
CA VAL A 84 10.22 10.51 10.72
C VAL A 84 10.60 11.15 9.40
N GLN A 85 11.76 11.81 9.35
CA GLN A 85 12.30 12.37 8.11
C GLN A 85 12.89 11.27 7.22
N ILE A 86 12.01 10.52 6.55
CA ILE A 86 12.39 9.39 5.66
C ILE A 86 13.19 9.86 4.44
N ARG A 87 13.16 11.16 4.12
CA ARG A 87 13.92 11.77 3.00
C ARG A 87 15.40 11.37 2.97
N ARG A 88 16.02 11.15 4.14
CA ARG A 88 17.43 10.73 4.24
C ARG A 88 17.68 9.34 3.66
N PHE A 89 16.75 8.42 3.86
CA PHE A 89 16.87 6.99 3.50
C PHE A 89 16.20 6.67 2.16
N GLN A 90 15.43 7.61 1.62
CA GLN A 90 14.60 7.42 0.44
C GLN A 90 15.42 7.02 -0.80
N LYS A 91 16.66 7.52 -0.95
CA LYS A 91 17.51 7.18 -2.10
C LYS A 91 17.82 5.68 -2.16
N VAL A 92 18.20 5.08 -1.03
CA VAL A 92 18.61 3.67 -0.98
C VAL A 92 17.41 2.75 -1.14
N ILE A 93 16.28 3.07 -0.51
CA ILE A 93 15.04 2.30 -0.68
C ILE A 93 14.52 2.39 -2.12
N ILE A 94 14.56 3.56 -2.75
CA ILE A 94 14.20 3.69 -4.18
C ILE A 94 15.13 2.88 -5.06
N ALA A 95 16.45 2.92 -4.81
CA ALA A 95 17.42 2.13 -5.56
C ALA A 95 17.15 0.62 -5.42
N PHE A 96 16.86 0.16 -4.20
CA PHE A 96 16.45 -1.22 -3.93
C PHE A 96 15.18 -1.61 -4.70
N LEU A 97 14.14 -0.79 -4.63
CA LEU A 97 12.86 -1.05 -5.30
C LEU A 97 13.00 -1.06 -6.83
N LYS A 98 13.82 -0.17 -7.39
CA LYS A 98 14.14 -0.15 -8.82
C LYS A 98 14.83 -1.44 -9.25
N ARG A 99 15.88 -1.87 -8.53
CA ARG A 99 16.59 -3.13 -8.81
C ARG A 99 15.67 -4.35 -8.77
N LYS A 100 14.74 -4.39 -7.81
CA LYS A 100 13.74 -5.49 -7.73
C LYS A 100 12.76 -5.48 -8.91
N ASN A 101 12.55 -4.33 -9.56
CA ASN A 101 11.65 -4.20 -10.69
C ASN A 101 12.30 -4.46 -12.07
N GLU A 102 13.63 -4.42 -12.19
CA GLU A 102 14.34 -4.50 -13.48
C GLU A 102 13.99 -5.73 -14.32
N ARG A 103 13.76 -6.88 -13.69
CA ARG A 103 13.41 -8.14 -14.36
C ARG A 103 11.93 -8.50 -14.26
N TYR A 104 11.12 -7.60 -13.71
CA TYR A 104 9.72 -7.88 -13.47
C TYR A 104 8.89 -7.58 -14.71
N ILE A 105 8.17 -8.59 -15.16
CA ILE A 105 7.21 -8.46 -16.25
C ILE A 105 5.82 -8.34 -15.61
N PRO A 106 5.12 -7.19 -15.76
CA PRO A 106 3.81 -7.00 -15.17
C PRO A 106 2.81 -8.02 -15.71
N ARG A 107 2.12 -8.72 -14.79
CA ARG A 107 0.97 -9.55 -15.15
C ARG A 107 -0.19 -8.64 -15.53
N LYS A 108 -0.51 -8.56 -16.81
CA LYS A 108 -1.71 -7.86 -17.28
C LYS A 108 -2.96 -8.68 -16.93
N ALA A 109 -4.05 -7.97 -16.65
CA ALA A 109 -5.37 -8.60 -16.56
C ALA A 109 -5.70 -9.27 -17.90
N LYS A 110 -6.42 -10.39 -17.86
CA LYS A 110 -6.91 -11.02 -19.09
C LYS A 110 -7.94 -10.09 -19.72
N VAL A 111 -7.75 -9.79 -21.00
CA VAL A 111 -8.75 -9.09 -21.80
C VAL A 111 -9.75 -10.14 -22.27
N LEU A 112 -11.03 -9.89 -22.03
CA LEU A 112 -12.10 -10.78 -22.51
C LEU A 112 -12.22 -10.64 -24.02
N SER A 113 -12.28 -11.77 -24.71
CA SER A 113 -12.61 -11.82 -26.13
C SER A 113 -14.11 -11.56 -26.34
N LYS A 114 -14.48 -11.19 -27.58
CA LYS A 114 -15.88 -10.97 -27.96
C LYS A 114 -16.73 -12.20 -27.65
N GLU A 115 -16.23 -13.39 -27.97
CA GLU A 115 -16.92 -14.66 -27.76
C GLU A 115 -17.14 -14.95 -26.27
N GLN A 116 -16.17 -14.59 -25.42
CA GLN A 116 -16.31 -14.73 -23.97
C GLN A 116 -17.34 -13.75 -23.39
N VAL A 117 -17.40 -12.53 -23.92
CA VAL A 117 -18.41 -11.53 -23.52
C VAL A 117 -19.79 -11.98 -23.97
N GLU A 118 -19.96 -12.40 -25.22
CA GLU A 118 -21.23 -12.92 -25.75
C GLU A 118 -21.72 -14.11 -24.95
N ARG A 119 -20.83 -15.07 -24.67
CA ARG A 119 -21.15 -16.23 -23.84
C ARG A 119 -21.60 -15.82 -22.44
N PHE A 120 -20.95 -14.85 -21.83
CA PHE A 120 -21.38 -14.32 -20.52
C PHE A 120 -22.77 -13.67 -20.61
N LEU A 121 -23.03 -12.87 -21.64
CA LEU A 121 -24.32 -12.20 -21.83
C LEU A 121 -25.48 -13.18 -22.10
N LEU A 122 -25.22 -14.28 -22.81
CA LEU A 122 -26.25 -15.26 -23.16
C LEU A 122 -26.45 -16.35 -22.10
N ASP A 123 -25.36 -16.94 -21.60
CA ASP A 123 -25.43 -18.16 -20.78
C ASP A 123 -25.54 -17.87 -19.27
N ALA A 124 -25.07 -16.71 -18.79
CA ALA A 124 -25.06 -16.44 -17.36
C ALA A 124 -26.51 -16.19 -16.84
N PRO A 125 -26.89 -16.70 -15.66
CA PRO A 125 -28.24 -16.47 -15.11
C PRO A 125 -28.51 -14.98 -14.79
N ASP A 126 -29.63 -14.44 -15.26
CA ASP A 126 -29.97 -13.02 -15.08
C ASP A 126 -30.29 -12.66 -13.63
N ASP A 127 -30.88 -13.58 -12.87
CA ASP A 127 -31.18 -13.41 -11.45
C ASP A 127 -29.93 -13.08 -10.60
N LEU A 128 -28.75 -13.52 -11.05
CA LEU A 128 -27.47 -13.25 -10.39
C LEU A 128 -26.65 -12.16 -11.09
N TRP A 129 -26.72 -12.06 -12.42
CA TRP A 129 -25.74 -11.30 -13.21
C TRP A 129 -26.33 -10.16 -14.06
N LEU A 130 -27.64 -9.89 -13.98
CA LEU A 130 -28.31 -8.89 -14.85
C LEU A 130 -27.61 -7.52 -14.84
N LEU A 131 -27.25 -6.99 -13.66
CA LEU A 131 -26.57 -5.70 -13.56
C LEU A 131 -25.21 -5.73 -14.29
N ALA A 132 -24.44 -6.79 -14.10
CA ALA A 132 -23.13 -6.93 -14.74
C ALA A 132 -23.27 -7.07 -16.27
N LYS A 133 -24.29 -7.76 -16.77
CA LYS A 133 -24.59 -7.84 -18.20
C LYS A 133 -24.90 -6.46 -18.80
N ILE A 134 -25.76 -5.70 -18.14
CA ILE A 134 -26.12 -4.33 -18.57
C ILE A 134 -24.86 -3.45 -18.60
N VAL A 135 -24.07 -3.43 -17.52
CA VAL A 135 -22.82 -2.65 -17.44
C VAL A 135 -21.79 -3.09 -18.49
N THR A 136 -21.82 -4.34 -18.95
CA THR A 136 -20.90 -4.81 -20.00
C THR A 136 -21.27 -4.26 -21.39
N ILE A 137 -22.53 -3.86 -21.60
CA ILE A 137 -23.05 -3.36 -22.87
C ILE A 137 -22.88 -1.84 -23.01
N PHE A 138 -22.97 -1.10 -21.90
CA PHE A 138 -22.95 0.38 -21.85
C PHE A 138 -21.60 0.94 -21.37
#